data_AF-A0A3A8Q5D7-F1
#
_entry.id   AF-A0A3A8Q5D7-F1
#
_cell.length_a   1.000
_cell.length_b   1.000
_cell.length_c   1.000
_cell.angle_alpha   90.00
_cell.angle_beta   90.00
_cell.angle_gamma   90.00
#
_symmetry.space_group_name_H-M   'P 1'
#
loop_
_entity.id
_entity.type
_entity.pdbx_description
1 polymer ?
#
loop_
_entity_poly.entity_id
_entity_poly.type
_entity_poly.pdbx_seq_one_letter_code
_entity_poly.pdbx_strand_id
1 'polypeptide(L)'
;MARMGGPSLLLVVLACASPRLYFLSSDLPRLEKNPRLIVAPGPWEHPDVPVVYADMGTIPDDLVLPALRALMALPGAADACDANTGQPRPDATEYCLAVYRTPQDWRVSWPVRKQMGERGACQPPMGGVADKDFGSDLPIFGFAHNHPCGTDMSSSDLLVFPAVKVGEARWTMIEYAVSPAGKPARDARGRPIPAWAWLVTGHAETPRFLKWNFAGEVFRWSEAERQWRFEARCEPAPPRNLGSTRSPPKCYPR
;
A
#
# COMPACT_ATOMS: atom_id res chain seq x y z
N MET A 1 5.78 -40.72 -60.17
CA MET A 1 5.85 -40.92 -58.71
C MET A 1 5.78 -39.57 -58.04
N ALA A 2 4.68 -39.29 -57.36
CA ALA A 2 4.41 -38.03 -56.68
C ALA A 2 5.14 -37.97 -55.32
N ARG A 3 5.64 -36.79 -54.93
CA ARG A 3 5.92 -36.49 -53.51
C ARG A 3 5.27 -35.18 -53.13
N MET A 4 4.40 -35.31 -52.14
CA MET A 4 3.49 -34.34 -51.55
C MET A 4 4.23 -33.17 -50.92
N GLY A 5 3.73 -31.96 -51.17
CA GLY A 5 3.95 -30.80 -50.31
C GLY A 5 3.14 -30.97 -49.02
N GLY A 6 3.81 -30.96 -47.88
CA GLY A 6 3.17 -30.84 -46.57
C GLY A 6 3.07 -29.37 -46.18
N PRO A 7 1.89 -28.85 -45.78
CA PRO A 7 1.78 -27.51 -45.26
C PRO A 7 2.33 -27.49 -43.83
N SER A 8 3.34 -26.67 -43.59
CA SER A 8 3.79 -26.33 -42.24
C SER A 8 2.69 -25.51 -41.54
N LEU A 9 1.94 -26.15 -40.64
CA LEU A 9 1.07 -25.45 -39.70
C LEU A 9 1.95 -24.63 -38.74
N LEU A 10 1.93 -23.30 -38.88
CA LEU A 10 2.35 -22.40 -37.80
C LEU A 10 1.27 -22.39 -36.72
N LEU A 11 1.50 -23.14 -35.64
CA LEU A 11 0.76 -23.01 -34.39
C LEU A 11 1.21 -21.72 -33.69
N VAL A 12 0.40 -20.66 -33.80
CA VAL A 12 0.55 -19.45 -32.99
C VAL A 12 0.09 -19.78 -31.57
N VAL A 13 1.05 -20.04 -30.68
CA VAL A 13 0.78 -20.17 -29.24
C VAL A 13 0.62 -18.77 -28.68
N LEU A 14 -0.62 -18.26 -28.66
CA LEU A 14 -0.98 -17.12 -27.82
C LEU A 14 -0.93 -17.59 -26.37
N ALA A 15 0.23 -17.44 -25.73
CA ALA A 15 0.34 -17.60 -24.29
C ALA A 15 -0.52 -16.53 -23.63
N CYS A 16 -1.67 -16.93 -23.08
CA CYS A 16 -2.44 -16.10 -22.17
C CYS A 16 -1.59 -15.86 -20.90
N ALA A 17 -0.74 -14.84 -20.92
CA ALA A 17 -0.20 -14.30 -19.70
C ALA A 17 -1.38 -13.69 -18.95
N SER A 18 -1.83 -14.36 -17.88
CA SER A 18 -2.82 -13.78 -16.98
C SER A 18 -2.34 -12.39 -16.55
N PRO A 19 -3.23 -11.38 -16.51
CA PRO A 19 -2.85 -10.06 -16.06
C PRO A 19 -2.24 -10.16 -14.65
N ARG A 20 -1.04 -9.58 -14.49
CA ARG A 20 -0.40 -9.50 -13.17
C ARG A 20 -1.33 -8.70 -12.26
N LEU A 21 -1.51 -9.16 -11.02
CA LEU A 21 -2.35 -8.48 -10.02
C LEU A 21 -1.52 -7.73 -8.97
N TYR A 22 -0.31 -8.22 -8.70
CA TYR A 22 0.60 -7.72 -7.67
C TYR A 22 2.05 -8.12 -7.98
N PHE A 23 3.00 -7.59 -7.21
CA PHE A 23 4.40 -7.99 -7.22
C PHE A 23 4.79 -8.64 -5.91
N LEU A 24 5.69 -9.63 -5.92
CA LEU A 24 6.31 -10.11 -4.70
C LEU A 24 7.42 -9.16 -4.28
N SER A 25 7.59 -8.94 -2.98
CA SER A 25 8.70 -8.14 -2.43
C SER A 25 10.08 -8.61 -2.90
N SER A 26 10.25 -9.92 -3.13
CA SER A 26 11.48 -10.53 -3.66
C SER A 26 11.82 -10.11 -5.08
N ASP A 27 10.81 -9.74 -5.87
CA ASP A 27 10.95 -9.49 -7.30
C ASP A 27 11.24 -8.02 -7.60
N LEU A 28 11.20 -7.17 -6.58
CA LEU A 28 11.28 -5.73 -6.71
C LEU A 28 12.70 -5.21 -6.45
N PRO A 29 13.12 -4.17 -7.20
CA PRO A 29 14.40 -3.52 -6.98
C PRO A 29 14.45 -2.84 -5.60
N ARG A 30 15.67 -2.73 -5.06
CA ARG A 30 15.94 -2.14 -3.76
C ARG A 30 16.84 -0.92 -3.91
N LEU A 31 16.35 0.23 -3.48
CA LEU A 31 17.12 1.45 -3.45
C LEU A 31 18.32 1.27 -2.52
N GLU A 32 19.52 1.60 -3.01
CA GLU A 32 20.79 1.48 -2.26
C GLU A 32 21.06 0.07 -1.72
N LYS A 33 20.50 -0.98 -2.35
CA LYS A 33 20.58 -2.38 -1.88
C LYS A 33 20.02 -2.59 -0.46
N ASN A 34 19.27 -1.63 0.07
CA ASN A 34 18.67 -1.73 1.40
C ASN A 34 17.41 -2.60 1.34
N PRO A 35 17.31 -3.69 2.13
CA PRO A 35 16.16 -4.60 2.13
C PRO A 35 14.84 -3.93 2.49
N ARG A 36 14.86 -2.78 3.16
CA ARG A 36 13.65 -2.03 3.53
C ARG A 36 13.19 -1.05 2.47
N LEU A 37 14.03 -0.72 1.49
CA LEU A 37 13.75 0.33 0.50
C LEU A 37 13.34 -0.26 -0.84
N ILE A 38 12.26 -1.03 -0.82
CA ILE A 38 11.66 -1.60 -2.02
C ILE A 38 11.11 -0.47 -2.90
N VAL A 39 11.31 -0.55 -4.20
CA VAL A 39 10.74 0.36 -5.19
C VAL A 39 9.64 -0.39 -5.94
N ALA A 40 8.39 0.04 -5.80
CA ALA A 40 7.26 -0.55 -6.54
C ALA A 40 7.09 0.12 -7.90
N PRO A 41 6.59 -0.58 -8.93
CA PRO A 41 6.19 0.05 -10.18
C PRO A 41 4.90 0.85 -10.00
N GLY A 42 4.66 1.84 -10.86
CA GLY A 42 3.40 2.59 -10.93
C GLY A 42 3.11 3.14 -12.33
N PRO A 43 1.87 3.57 -12.60
CA PRO A 43 0.68 3.38 -11.77
C PRO A 43 0.19 1.94 -11.77
N TRP A 44 -0.63 1.57 -10.78
CA TRP A 44 -1.37 0.31 -10.80
C TRP A 44 -2.46 0.35 -11.88
N GLU A 45 -2.31 -0.50 -12.91
CA GLU A 45 -3.26 -0.59 -14.02
C GLU A 45 -4.41 -1.55 -13.66
N HIS A 46 -5.35 -1.07 -12.85
CA HIS A 46 -6.54 -1.82 -12.44
C HIS A 46 -7.82 -1.08 -12.89
N PRO A 47 -8.83 -1.77 -13.46
CA PRO A 47 -10.05 -1.13 -13.98
C PRO A 47 -10.77 -0.23 -12.97
N ASP A 48 -10.79 -0.64 -11.70
CA ASP A 48 -11.45 0.08 -10.61
C ASP A 48 -10.55 1.09 -9.88
N VAL A 49 -9.29 1.24 -10.27
CA VAL A 49 -8.34 2.15 -9.61
C VAL A 49 -8.02 3.32 -10.53
N PRO A 50 -8.65 4.49 -10.32
CA PRO A 50 -8.50 5.61 -11.24
C PRO A 50 -7.16 6.33 -11.06
N VAL A 51 -6.78 7.08 -12.08
CA VAL A 51 -5.84 8.20 -11.95
C VAL A 51 -6.68 9.46 -11.71
N VAL A 52 -6.35 10.25 -10.68
CA VAL A 52 -7.20 11.38 -10.25
C VAL A 52 -6.52 12.71 -10.44
N TYR A 53 -7.13 13.59 -11.24
CA TYR A 53 -6.69 14.97 -11.44
C TYR A 53 -7.28 15.85 -10.34
N ALA A 54 -6.44 16.29 -9.40
CA ALA A 54 -6.86 17.13 -8.28
C ALA A 54 -5.72 18.01 -7.77
N ASP A 55 -6.07 19.01 -6.97
CA ASP A 55 -5.14 19.94 -6.33
C ASP A 55 -4.09 19.23 -5.46
N MET A 56 -2.95 19.90 -5.27
CA MET A 56 -1.79 19.32 -4.58
C MET A 56 -2.03 19.09 -3.08
N GLY A 57 -2.93 19.85 -2.47
CA GLY A 57 -3.01 19.96 -1.01
C GLY A 57 -3.77 18.84 -0.29
N THR A 58 -4.56 18.05 -1.02
CA THR A 58 -5.45 17.06 -0.44
C THR A 58 -5.41 15.77 -1.25
N ILE A 59 -5.16 14.66 -0.57
CA ILE A 59 -5.14 13.33 -1.16
C ILE A 59 -6.59 12.93 -1.52
N PRO A 60 -6.92 12.61 -2.78
CA PRO A 60 -8.30 12.37 -3.19
C PRO A 60 -8.86 11.06 -2.62
N ASP A 61 -10.02 11.13 -1.97
CA ASP A 61 -10.74 9.94 -1.50
C ASP A 61 -11.21 9.06 -2.67
N ASP A 62 -11.50 9.68 -3.83
CA ASP A 62 -11.84 8.99 -5.08
C ASP A 62 -10.65 8.22 -5.70
N LEU A 63 -9.43 8.40 -5.19
CA LEU A 63 -8.28 7.53 -5.48
C LEU A 63 -8.14 6.44 -4.42
N VAL A 64 -8.17 6.85 -3.15
CA VAL A 64 -7.84 5.99 -2.00
C VAL A 64 -8.89 4.89 -1.81
N LEU A 65 -10.18 5.24 -1.75
CA LEU A 65 -11.22 4.27 -1.45
C LEU A 65 -11.34 3.18 -2.52
N PRO A 66 -11.30 3.50 -3.84
CA PRO A 66 -11.27 2.46 -4.87
C PRO A 66 -10.01 1.59 -4.81
N ALA A 67 -8.84 2.18 -4.56
CA ALA A 67 -7.59 1.40 -4.38
C ALA A 67 -7.68 0.42 -3.21
N LEU A 68 -8.22 0.86 -2.06
CA LEU A 68 -8.43 0.01 -0.89
C LEU A 68 -9.44 -1.12 -1.18
N ARG A 69 -10.53 -0.84 -1.90
CA ARG A 69 -11.50 -1.86 -2.32
C ARG A 69 -10.85 -2.88 -3.26
N ALA A 70 -10.06 -2.41 -4.23
CA ALA A 70 -9.33 -3.28 -5.16
C ALA A 70 -8.31 -4.16 -4.43
N LEU A 71 -7.64 -3.64 -3.38
CA LEU A 71 -6.76 -4.47 -2.54
C LEU A 71 -7.51 -5.64 -1.90
N MET A 72 -8.72 -5.43 -1.38
CA MET A 72 -9.51 -6.51 -0.77
C MET A 72 -9.99 -7.57 -1.75
N ALA A 73 -10.10 -7.23 -3.04
CA ALA A 73 -10.43 -8.19 -4.09
C ALA A 73 -9.24 -9.08 -4.49
N LEU A 74 -8.03 -8.78 -4.01
CA LEU A 74 -6.86 -9.61 -4.30
C LEU A 74 -6.93 -10.96 -3.56
N PRO A 75 -6.32 -12.03 -4.13
CA PRO A 75 -6.34 -13.35 -3.50
C PRO A 75 -5.83 -13.33 -2.06
N GLY A 76 -6.65 -13.84 -1.14
CA GLY A 76 -6.30 -13.95 0.28
C GLY A 76 -6.29 -12.63 1.06
N ALA A 77 -6.76 -11.51 0.47
CA ALA A 77 -6.71 -10.18 1.07
C ALA A 77 -7.85 -9.90 2.08
N ALA A 78 -8.90 -10.71 2.07
CA ALA A 78 -10.04 -10.61 2.99
C ALA A 78 -10.58 -12.01 3.26
N ASP A 79 -11.33 -12.16 4.36
CA ASP A 79 -12.02 -13.41 4.72
C ASP A 79 -11.10 -14.65 4.77
N ALA A 80 -9.84 -14.42 5.12
CA ALA A 80 -8.78 -15.43 5.11
C ALA A 80 -8.36 -15.86 6.52
N CYS A 81 -9.25 -15.70 7.50
CA CYS A 81 -9.08 -16.25 8.84
C CYS A 81 -9.78 -17.62 8.94
N ASP A 82 -9.16 -18.54 9.65
CA ASP A 82 -9.77 -19.83 9.99
C ASP A 82 -10.90 -19.60 11.01
N ALA A 83 -12.11 -20.04 10.67
CA ALA A 83 -13.30 -19.76 11.48
C ALA A 83 -13.27 -20.41 12.87
N ASN A 84 -12.48 -21.48 13.06
CA ASN A 84 -12.43 -22.22 14.33
C ASN A 84 -11.38 -21.62 15.28
N THR A 85 -10.27 -21.12 14.75
CA THR A 85 -9.12 -20.65 15.53
C THR A 85 -8.96 -19.14 15.55
N GLY A 86 -9.61 -18.42 14.62
CA GLY A 86 -9.40 -16.99 14.40
C GLY A 86 -7.99 -16.66 13.92
N GLN A 87 -7.20 -17.66 13.52
CA GLN A 87 -5.84 -17.47 13.01
C GLN A 87 -5.86 -17.27 11.49
N PRO A 88 -4.88 -16.54 10.92
CA PRO A 88 -4.72 -16.47 9.48
C PRO A 88 -4.57 -17.86 8.86
N ARG A 89 -5.34 -18.14 7.81
CA ARG A 89 -5.17 -19.33 6.96
C ARG A 89 -3.87 -19.23 6.15
N PRO A 90 -3.35 -20.33 5.59
CA PRO A 90 -2.14 -20.30 4.76
C PRO A 90 -2.22 -19.40 3.53
N ASP A 91 -3.42 -19.13 3.01
CA ASP A 91 -3.66 -18.22 1.88
C ASP A 91 -3.79 -16.75 2.29
N ALA A 92 -3.90 -16.45 3.59
CA ALA A 92 -4.02 -15.09 4.10
C ALA A 92 -2.83 -14.23 3.66
N THR A 93 -3.12 -13.07 3.12
CA THR A 93 -2.13 -12.23 2.44
C THR A 93 -2.35 -10.76 2.75
N GLU A 94 -1.28 -10.08 3.15
CA GLU A 94 -1.23 -8.63 3.20
C GLU A 94 -0.65 -8.08 1.90
N TYR A 95 -1.25 -7.01 1.41
CA TYR A 95 -0.82 -6.24 0.26
C TYR A 95 -0.62 -4.80 0.70
N CYS A 96 0.44 -4.18 0.22
CA CYS A 96 0.74 -2.79 0.52
C CYS A 96 1.09 -2.02 -0.75
N LEU A 97 0.67 -0.75 -0.80
CA LEU A 97 0.94 0.15 -1.92
C LEU A 97 1.33 1.54 -1.41
N ALA A 98 1.96 2.33 -2.28
CA ALA A 98 2.20 3.75 -2.05
C ALA A 98 1.14 4.61 -2.75
N VAL A 99 0.71 5.66 -2.07
CA VAL A 99 -0.01 6.77 -2.68
C VAL A 99 1.02 7.82 -3.09
N TYR A 100 1.04 8.19 -4.36
CA TYR A 100 2.00 9.15 -4.89
C TYR A 100 1.34 10.09 -5.89
N ARG A 101 2.09 11.12 -6.30
CA ARG A 101 1.60 12.11 -7.25
C ARG A 101 2.65 12.44 -8.28
N THR A 102 2.21 12.57 -9.53
CA THR A 102 2.97 13.15 -10.63
C THR A 102 2.75 14.67 -10.65
N PRO A 103 3.42 15.44 -11.52
CA PRO A 103 3.06 16.84 -11.73
C PRO A 103 1.60 17.06 -12.18
N GLN A 104 0.92 16.02 -12.68
CA GLN A 104 -0.39 16.13 -13.33
C GLN A 104 -1.52 15.55 -12.48
N ASP A 105 -1.26 14.45 -11.76
CA ASP A 105 -2.32 13.60 -11.23
C ASP A 105 -1.86 12.76 -10.01
N TRP A 106 -2.84 12.25 -9.28
CA TRP A 106 -2.67 11.33 -8.17
C TRP A 106 -2.79 9.88 -8.65
N ARG A 107 -1.92 9.02 -8.14
CA ARG A 107 -1.78 7.62 -8.54
C ARG A 107 -1.45 6.74 -7.33
N VAL A 108 -1.59 5.42 -7.50
CA VAL A 108 -1.09 4.43 -6.56
C VAL A 108 -0.13 3.46 -7.24
N SER A 109 0.86 2.98 -6.49
CA SER A 109 1.77 1.96 -6.98
C SER A 109 1.04 0.63 -7.14
N TRP A 110 1.64 -0.28 -7.91
CA TRP A 110 1.23 -1.68 -7.89
C TRP A 110 1.30 -2.24 -6.46
N PRO A 111 0.39 -3.15 -6.07
CA PRO A 111 0.42 -3.80 -4.77
C PRO A 111 1.65 -4.69 -4.63
N VAL A 112 2.33 -4.56 -3.50
CA VAL A 112 3.39 -5.47 -3.06
C VAL A 112 2.76 -6.51 -2.15
N ARG A 113 2.84 -7.77 -2.55
CA ARG A 113 2.31 -8.92 -1.82
C ARG A 113 3.28 -9.40 -0.75
N LYS A 114 2.72 -9.78 0.40
CA LYS A 114 3.36 -10.59 1.42
C LYS A 114 2.42 -11.67 1.96
N GLN A 115 2.87 -12.92 1.99
CA GLN A 115 2.11 -14.01 2.59
C GLN A 115 2.23 -14.02 4.12
N MET A 116 1.14 -14.34 4.81
CA MET A 116 1.14 -14.57 6.26
C MET A 116 1.98 -15.82 6.57
N GLY A 117 3.07 -15.66 7.35
CA GLY A 117 4.06 -16.70 7.63
C GLY A 117 5.48 -16.33 7.19
N GLU A 118 5.62 -15.38 6.26
CA GLU A 118 6.87 -14.68 6.04
C GLU A 118 7.17 -13.73 7.22
N ARG A 119 8.42 -13.62 7.69
CA ARG A 119 8.75 -12.81 8.87
C ARG A 119 8.33 -11.33 8.69
N GLY A 120 7.43 -10.83 9.54
CA GLY A 120 7.01 -9.42 9.67
C GLY A 120 5.72 -9.05 8.90
N ALA A 121 5.24 -7.80 9.04
CA ALA A 121 4.11 -7.24 8.26
C ALA A 121 4.48 -6.95 6.80
N CYS A 122 3.50 -6.62 5.95
CA CYS A 122 3.75 -6.13 4.58
C CYS A 122 4.80 -5.01 4.59
N GLN A 123 5.70 -5.02 3.61
CA GLN A 123 6.73 -3.99 3.48
C GLN A 123 6.28 -2.99 2.41
N PRO A 124 5.84 -1.78 2.81
CA PRO A 124 5.47 -0.77 1.84
C PRO A 124 6.68 -0.45 0.95
N PRO A 125 6.44 0.10 -0.24
CA PRO A 125 7.52 0.53 -1.13
C PRO A 125 8.19 1.80 -0.61
N MET A 126 8.94 1.67 0.49
CA MET A 126 9.64 2.77 1.18
C MET A 126 10.75 3.37 0.33
N GLY A 127 11.24 2.65 -0.68
CA GLY A 127 12.20 3.16 -1.67
C GLY A 127 11.56 4.06 -2.73
N GLY A 128 10.24 4.18 -2.73
CA GLY A 128 9.47 5.01 -3.66
C GLY A 128 8.76 4.20 -4.75
N VAL A 129 8.34 4.91 -5.79
CA VAL A 129 7.60 4.34 -6.93
C VAL A 129 8.36 4.67 -8.20
N ALA A 130 8.64 3.65 -9.01
CA ALA A 130 9.10 3.81 -10.39
C ALA A 130 7.87 3.96 -11.30
N ASP A 131 7.43 5.20 -11.50
CA ASP A 131 6.33 5.49 -12.41
C ASP A 131 6.80 5.34 -13.87
N LYS A 132 5.97 4.69 -14.68
CA LYS A 132 6.28 4.39 -16.09
C LYS A 132 6.47 5.64 -16.96
N ASP A 133 5.87 6.77 -16.58
CA ASP A 133 5.87 8.02 -17.34
C ASP A 133 6.80 9.08 -16.71
N PHE A 134 6.99 9.06 -15.39
CA PHE A 134 7.69 10.12 -14.64
C PHE A 134 8.93 9.65 -13.85
N GLY A 135 9.28 8.38 -13.88
CA GLY A 135 10.48 7.85 -13.22
C GLY A 135 10.31 7.65 -11.71
N SER A 136 11.43 7.61 -10.97
CA SER A 136 11.47 7.08 -9.60
C SER A 136 11.57 8.09 -8.47
N ASP A 137 11.69 9.39 -8.76
CA ASP A 137 11.84 10.44 -7.73
C ASP A 137 10.56 11.26 -7.54
N LEU A 138 9.45 10.55 -7.33
CA LEU A 138 8.14 11.15 -7.07
C LEU A 138 7.85 11.21 -5.57
N PRO A 139 7.15 12.26 -5.11
CA PRO A 139 6.75 12.36 -3.71
C PRO A 139 5.74 11.28 -3.34
N ILE A 140 6.06 10.57 -2.25
CA ILE A 140 5.17 9.57 -1.62
C ILE A 140 4.39 10.28 -0.51
N PHE A 141 3.06 10.18 -0.58
CA PHE A 141 2.15 10.82 0.36
C PHE A 141 1.68 9.90 1.48
N GLY A 142 2.01 8.62 1.38
CA GLY A 142 1.59 7.65 2.35
C GLY A 142 1.55 6.24 1.80
N PHE A 143 1.13 5.33 2.67
CA PHE A 143 1.02 3.91 2.35
C PHE A 143 -0.35 3.38 2.74
N ALA A 144 -0.86 2.46 1.93
CA ALA A 144 -2.09 1.75 2.21
C ALA A 144 -1.84 0.25 2.29
N HIS A 145 -2.58 -0.46 3.13
CA HIS A 145 -2.55 -1.92 3.21
C HIS A 145 -3.88 -2.53 3.64
N ASN A 146 -4.01 -3.85 3.56
CA ASN A 146 -5.16 -4.61 4.06
C ASN A 146 -4.78 -5.49 5.27
N HIS A 147 -5.80 -5.87 6.06
CA HIS A 147 -5.70 -6.97 7.03
C HIS A 147 -6.59 -8.15 6.60
N PRO A 148 -6.01 -9.31 6.26
CA PRO A 148 -6.75 -10.44 5.67
C PRO A 148 -7.71 -11.15 6.62
N CYS A 149 -7.50 -10.95 7.92
CA CYS A 149 -8.30 -11.52 9.00
C CYS A 149 -9.34 -10.54 9.58
N GLY A 150 -9.52 -9.38 8.95
CA GLY A 150 -10.46 -8.38 9.42
C GLY A 150 -10.09 -7.75 10.77
N THR A 151 -8.83 -7.86 11.19
CA THR A 151 -8.30 -7.27 12.43
C THR A 151 -8.16 -5.77 12.31
N ASP A 152 -8.33 -5.06 13.42
CA ASP A 152 -8.09 -3.62 13.47
C ASP A 152 -6.59 -3.28 13.40
N MET A 153 -6.29 -1.98 13.38
CA MET A 153 -4.93 -1.45 13.29
C MET A 153 -4.03 -1.93 14.44
N SER A 154 -2.80 -2.33 14.09
CA SER A 154 -1.75 -2.77 15.01
C SER A 154 -0.81 -1.62 15.41
N SER A 155 -0.05 -1.81 16.50
CA SER A 155 1.02 -0.85 16.85
C SER A 155 2.13 -0.76 15.79
N SER A 156 2.27 -1.77 14.92
CA SER A 156 3.24 -1.71 13.82
C SER A 156 2.77 -0.76 12.72
N ASP A 157 1.46 -0.71 12.45
CA ASP A 157 0.87 0.11 11.39
C ASP A 157 1.05 1.60 11.69
N LEU A 158 0.90 1.99 12.96
CA LEU A 158 1.14 3.35 13.46
C LEU A 158 2.58 3.84 13.30
N LEU A 159 3.52 2.96 12.94
CA LEU A 159 4.95 3.25 12.83
C LEU A 159 5.47 3.22 11.39
N VAL A 160 4.57 3.24 10.41
CA VAL A 160 4.91 3.16 8.99
C VAL A 160 4.51 4.46 8.28
N PHE A 161 5.52 5.26 7.95
CA PHE A 161 5.38 6.53 7.22
C PHE A 161 6.53 6.69 6.22
N PRO A 162 6.41 7.58 5.21
CA PRO A 162 7.49 7.84 4.25
C PRO A 162 8.84 8.07 4.95
N ALA A 163 9.92 7.61 4.31
CA ALA A 163 11.28 7.80 4.82
C ALA A 163 12.12 8.58 3.81
N VAL A 164 13.06 9.36 4.33
CA VAL A 164 13.99 10.18 3.54
C VAL A 164 15.41 9.84 3.88
N LYS A 165 16.28 10.00 2.88
CA LYS A 165 17.72 9.99 3.10
C LYS A 165 18.16 11.29 3.77
N VAL A 166 18.83 11.18 4.92
CA VAL A 166 19.44 12.26 5.69
C VAL A 166 20.96 12.02 5.71
N GLY A 167 21.69 12.81 4.91
CA GLY A 167 23.13 12.62 4.70
C GLY A 167 23.43 11.40 3.81
N GLU A 168 24.64 10.84 3.92
CA GLU A 168 25.09 9.81 2.97
C GLU A 168 24.56 8.39 3.24
N ALA A 169 24.13 8.07 4.47
CA ALA A 169 23.83 6.68 4.86
C ALA A 169 22.62 6.48 5.79
N ARG A 170 21.92 7.54 6.22
CA ARG A 170 20.82 7.40 7.20
C ARG A 170 19.47 7.65 6.55
N TRP A 171 18.55 6.71 6.74
CA TRP A 171 17.15 6.88 6.35
C TRP A 171 16.31 7.15 7.60
N THR A 172 15.50 8.21 7.56
CA THR A 172 14.66 8.68 8.68
C THR A 172 13.22 8.77 8.23
N MET A 173 12.30 8.19 9.00
CA MET A 173 10.86 8.37 8.77
C MET A 173 10.43 9.80 9.06
N ILE A 174 9.48 10.30 8.27
CA ILE A 174 9.06 11.70 8.33
C ILE A 174 7.55 11.85 8.21
N GLU A 175 7.03 12.92 8.81
CA GLU A 175 5.59 13.17 8.95
C GLU A 175 4.93 13.79 7.70
N TYR A 176 5.70 14.04 6.65
CA TYR A 176 5.23 14.71 5.44
C TYR A 176 5.58 13.96 4.16
N ALA A 177 4.82 14.24 3.11
CA ALA A 177 5.00 13.67 1.80
C ALA A 177 6.34 14.08 1.18
N VAL A 178 7.08 13.10 0.64
CA VAL A 178 8.48 13.32 0.27
C VAL A 178 8.95 12.33 -0.79
N SER A 179 9.84 12.78 -1.67
CA SER A 179 10.47 11.91 -2.66
C SER A 179 11.64 11.11 -2.04
N PRO A 180 12.05 9.98 -2.63
CA PRO A 180 13.22 9.23 -2.19
C PRO A 180 14.51 10.07 -2.13
N ALA A 181 14.69 11.06 -3.03
CA ALA A 181 15.81 12.00 -2.98
C ALA A 181 15.70 13.04 -1.84
N GLY A 182 14.63 13.02 -1.04
CA GLY A 182 14.45 13.89 0.11
C GLY A 182 13.76 15.22 -0.20
N LYS A 183 13.11 15.36 -1.37
CA LYS A 183 12.39 16.59 -1.74
C LYS A 183 10.97 16.58 -1.17
N PRO A 184 10.61 17.47 -0.20
CA PRO A 184 9.26 17.50 0.36
C PRO A 184 8.25 18.00 -0.67
N ALA A 185 7.08 17.38 -0.73
CA ALA A 185 5.93 17.94 -1.43
C ALA A 185 5.37 19.12 -0.66
N ARG A 186 4.95 20.16 -1.38
CA ARG A 186 4.47 21.42 -0.79
C ARG A 186 3.10 21.80 -1.34
N ASP A 187 2.26 22.38 -0.50
CA ASP A 187 0.97 22.95 -0.89
C ASP A 187 1.15 24.28 -1.66
N ALA A 188 0.04 24.87 -2.11
CA ALA A 188 0.06 26.18 -2.81
C ALA A 188 0.62 27.34 -1.96
N ARG A 189 0.74 27.16 -0.64
CA ARG A 189 1.32 28.12 0.31
C ARG A 189 2.78 27.80 0.64
N GLY A 190 3.37 26.81 -0.04
CA GLY A 190 4.75 26.37 0.17
C GLY A 190 4.96 25.53 1.43
N ARG A 191 3.91 25.09 2.13
CA ARG A 191 4.03 24.29 3.36
C ARG A 191 4.14 22.80 3.04
N PRO A 192 4.93 22.01 3.80
CA PRO A 192 4.97 20.56 3.63
C PRO A 192 3.58 19.94 3.75
N ILE A 193 3.26 19.00 2.87
CA ILE A 193 1.98 18.29 2.90
C ILE A 193 2.10 17.09 3.84
N PRO A 194 1.22 16.91 4.84
CA PRO A 194 1.28 15.78 5.76
C PRO A 194 1.16 14.43 5.04
N ALA A 195 1.92 13.44 5.53
CA ALA A 195 1.79 12.07 5.11
C ALA A 195 0.64 11.38 5.88
N TRP A 196 0.04 10.40 5.23
CA TRP A 196 -1.07 9.62 5.77
C TRP A 196 -0.80 8.12 5.62
N ALA A 197 -1.54 7.32 6.36
CA ALA A 197 -1.59 5.89 6.15
C ALA A 197 -3.05 5.43 6.14
N TRP A 198 -3.32 4.33 5.42
CA TRP A 198 -4.66 3.78 5.26
C TRP A 198 -4.68 2.28 5.47
N LEU A 199 -5.73 1.81 6.11
CA LEU A 199 -6.02 0.39 6.29
C LEU A 199 -7.39 0.09 5.72
N VAL A 200 -7.50 -1.04 5.03
CA VAL A 200 -8.76 -1.68 4.75
C VAL A 200 -8.84 -3.03 5.47
N THR A 201 -9.96 -3.25 6.18
CA THR A 201 -10.16 -4.43 7.02
C THR A 201 -11.64 -4.80 7.07
N GLY A 202 -12.00 -5.83 7.83
CA GLY A 202 -13.34 -6.43 7.84
C GLY A 202 -13.54 -7.49 6.76
N HIS A 203 -14.81 -7.69 6.36
CA HIS A 203 -15.22 -8.65 5.33
C HIS A 203 -15.25 -8.02 3.95
N ALA A 204 -15.04 -8.81 2.89
CA ALA A 204 -15.14 -8.39 1.49
C ALA A 204 -16.37 -7.53 1.19
N GLU A 205 -17.52 -7.95 1.70
CA GLU A 205 -18.82 -7.33 1.46
C GLU A 205 -19.10 -6.11 2.35
N THR A 206 -18.41 -6.01 3.50
CA THR A 206 -18.60 -4.93 4.47
C THR A 206 -17.24 -4.35 4.94
N PRO A 207 -16.47 -3.76 4.01
CA PRO A 207 -15.14 -3.24 4.33
C PRO A 207 -15.22 -2.09 5.32
N ARG A 208 -14.24 -2.04 6.22
CA ARG A 208 -13.95 -0.90 7.09
C ARG A 208 -12.69 -0.21 6.55
N PHE A 209 -12.80 1.08 6.28
CA PHE A 209 -11.68 1.91 5.85
C PHE A 209 -11.25 2.82 6.99
N LEU A 210 -9.97 2.76 7.32
CA LEU A 210 -9.34 3.57 8.35
C LEU A 210 -8.23 4.40 7.69
N LYS A 211 -7.99 5.59 8.23
CA LYS A 211 -6.79 6.37 7.94
C LYS A 211 -6.25 7.03 9.19
N TRP A 212 -4.96 7.29 9.23
CA TRP A 212 -4.33 8.01 10.33
C TRP A 212 -3.17 8.87 9.86
N ASN A 213 -2.85 9.86 10.68
CA ASN A 213 -1.69 10.72 10.50
C ASN A 213 -0.59 10.39 11.51
N PHE A 214 0.55 11.08 11.38
CA PHE A 214 1.70 10.89 12.25
C PHE A 214 1.44 11.23 13.73
N ALA A 215 0.44 12.08 14.01
CA ALA A 215 0.03 12.42 15.38
C ALA A 215 -0.79 11.32 16.08
N GLY A 216 -1.11 10.26 15.34
CA GLY A 216 -1.93 9.14 15.81
C GLY A 216 -3.43 9.41 15.76
N GLU A 217 -3.88 10.47 15.07
CA GLU A 217 -5.31 10.71 14.89
C GLU A 217 -5.87 9.72 13.87
N VAL A 218 -6.82 8.90 14.30
CA VAL A 218 -7.44 7.85 13.50
C VAL A 218 -8.83 8.29 13.06
N PHE A 219 -9.13 8.04 11.80
CA PHE A 219 -10.40 8.33 11.18
C PHE A 219 -10.95 7.10 10.48
N ARG A 220 -12.27 6.97 10.50
CA ARG A 220 -13.02 5.94 9.80
C ARG A 220 -13.87 6.55 8.71
N TRP A 221 -13.91 5.92 7.54
CA TRP A 221 -14.81 6.34 6.48
C TRP A 221 -16.27 6.04 6.83
N SER A 222 -17.13 7.04 6.68
CA SER A 222 -18.58 6.92 6.81
C SER A 222 -19.20 6.93 5.41
N GLU A 223 -19.58 5.76 4.89
CA GLU A 223 -20.21 5.68 3.56
C GLU A 223 -21.48 6.52 3.47
N ALA A 224 -22.31 6.51 4.51
CA ALA A 224 -23.57 7.26 4.55
C ALA A 224 -23.37 8.78 4.44
N GLU A 225 -22.25 9.29 4.95
CA GLU A 225 -21.97 10.73 4.98
C GLU A 225 -20.89 11.14 3.99
N ARG A 226 -20.30 10.17 3.27
CA ARG A 226 -19.16 10.35 2.37
C ARG A 226 -18.04 11.20 2.97
N GLN A 227 -17.69 10.93 4.22
CA GLN A 227 -16.63 11.65 4.93
C GLN A 227 -15.88 10.78 5.92
N TRP A 228 -14.65 11.22 6.22
CA TRP A 228 -13.83 10.66 7.28
C TRP A 228 -14.25 11.21 8.64
N ARG A 229 -14.67 10.32 9.54
CA ARG A 229 -15.01 10.64 10.92
C ARG A 229 -13.85 10.33 11.84
N PHE A 230 -13.49 11.30 12.67
CA PHE A 230 -12.53 11.04 13.74
C PHE A 230 -13.07 9.95 14.67
N GLU A 231 -12.23 8.96 14.98
CA GLU A 231 -12.60 7.81 15.81
C GLU A 231 -11.86 7.83 17.15
N ALA A 232 -10.54 7.99 17.10
CA ALA A 232 -9.69 7.96 18.29
C ALA A 232 -8.34 8.63 18.04
N ARG A 233 -7.59 8.85 19.11
CA ARG A 233 -6.15 9.05 19.03
C ARG A 233 -5.43 7.79 19.53
N CYS A 234 -4.54 7.22 18.72
CA CYS A 234 -3.84 5.98 19.01
C CYS A 234 -2.33 6.18 19.11
N GLU A 235 -1.72 5.48 20.05
CA GLU A 235 -0.27 5.45 20.26
C GLU A 235 0.25 4.01 20.18
N PRO A 236 1.42 3.78 19.56
CA PRO A 236 2.05 2.47 19.57
C PRO A 236 2.32 2.01 21.01
N ALA A 237 1.91 0.78 21.33
CA ALA A 237 2.22 0.18 22.60
C ALA A 237 3.60 -0.48 22.57
N PRO A 238 4.37 -0.44 23.69
CA PRO A 238 5.64 -1.16 23.77
C PRO A 238 5.42 -2.67 23.60
N PRO A 239 6.42 -3.39 23.05
CA PRO A 239 6.36 -4.85 22.99
C PRO A 239 6.22 -5.41 24.41
N ARG A 240 5.26 -6.31 24.61
CA ARG A 240 5.03 -6.95 25.92
C ARG A 240 6.15 -7.92 26.30
N ASN A 241 6.85 -8.50 25.34
CA ASN A 241 7.98 -9.42 25.52
C ASN A 241 9.06 -9.20 24.43
N LEU A 242 10.31 -9.58 24.71
CA LEU A 242 11.49 -9.48 23.83
C LEU A 242 11.43 -10.31 22.52
N GLY A 243 10.26 -10.84 22.13
CA GLY A 243 10.12 -11.68 20.93
C GLY A 243 8.70 -11.84 20.40
N SER A 244 7.70 -11.09 20.87
CA SER A 244 6.31 -11.20 20.39
C SER A 244 5.91 -10.07 19.45
N THR A 245 4.88 -10.31 18.65
CA THR A 245 4.08 -9.27 17.97
C THR A 245 3.83 -8.10 18.91
N ARG A 246 4.00 -6.86 18.40
CA ARG A 246 3.76 -5.65 19.19
C ARG A 246 2.33 -5.69 19.73
N SER A 247 2.15 -5.29 20.98
CA SER A 247 0.83 -5.20 21.61
C SER A 247 -0.13 -4.35 20.76
N PRO A 248 -1.46 -4.55 20.85
CA PRO A 248 -2.42 -3.62 20.26
C PRO A 248 -2.12 -2.17 20.68
N PRO A 249 -2.36 -1.19 19.81
CA PRO A 249 -2.12 0.21 20.13
C PRO A 249 -3.00 0.66 21.29
N LYS A 250 -2.56 1.68 22.02
CA LYS A 250 -3.39 2.35 23.03
C LYS A 250 -4.19 3.42 22.33
N CYS A 251 -5.50 3.23 22.24
CA CYS A 251 -6.40 4.19 21.62
C CYS A 251 -7.29 4.85 22.67
N TYR A 252 -7.36 6.17 22.62
CA TYR A 252 -8.16 6.99 23.51
C TYR A 252 -9.34 7.55 22.70
N PRO A 253 -10.58 7.15 23.00
CA PRO A 253 -11.76 7.81 22.44
C PRO A 253 -11.83 9.25 22.97
N ARG A 254 -12.56 10.10 22.25
CA ARG A 254 -12.87 11.46 22.74
C ARG A 254 -13.78 11.44 23.96
#